data_AF-A0A0Q4DI14-F1
#
_entry.id   AF-A0A0Q4DI14-F1
#
_cell.length_a   1.000
_cell.length_b   1.000
_cell.length_c   1.000
_cell.angle_alpha   90.00
_cell.angle_beta   90.00
_cell.angle_gamma   90.00
#
_symmetry.space_group_name_H-M   'P 1'
#
loop_
_entity.id
_entity.type
_entity.pdbx_description
1 polymer ?
#
loop_
_entity_poly.entity_id
_entity_poly.type
_entity_poly.pdbx_seq_one_letter_code
_entity_poly.pdbx_strand_id
1 'polypeptide(L)'
;MKKQSHLAPVGVSLIALSLTLTACSVEAAPQAFAPGASATPTPTPTSPTVGAVVDSQQAADINRDSQGQFRAYAMPDGTNVVIDKTAPLPDVVQADVNRQGAEYANTYVADEGGNEMLRDRTSLMGRVAYNTGKRTIMVVRLDGYLTPDDETRTTNYFYNGSGPKPDGVFRNREQVVQNLNEWLAAQPNPNDFAVIWPD
;
A
#
# COMPACT_ATOMS: atom_id res chain seq x y z
N MET A 1 -5.65 -42.78 -18.07
CA MET A 1 -5.41 -42.31 -19.46
C MET A 1 -4.30 -41.27 -19.42
N LYS A 2 -3.18 -41.53 -20.12
CA LYS A 2 -1.98 -40.67 -20.17
C LYS A 2 -2.15 -39.60 -21.25
N LYS A 3 -1.91 -38.32 -20.93
CA LYS A 3 -1.67 -37.22 -21.90
C LYS A 3 -0.50 -36.40 -21.34
N GLN A 4 0.73 -36.72 -21.73
CA GLN A 4 1.51 -36.14 -22.84
C GLN A 4 1.71 -34.63 -22.72
N SER A 5 2.95 -34.32 -22.35
CA SER A 5 3.61 -33.03 -22.16
C SER A 5 3.92 -32.34 -23.49
N HIS A 6 3.82 -31.01 -23.52
CA HIS A 6 4.53 -30.20 -24.50
C HIS A 6 5.27 -29.06 -23.78
N LEU A 7 6.59 -29.25 -23.67
CA LEU A 7 7.57 -28.21 -23.37
C LEU A 7 7.73 -27.36 -24.63
N ALA A 8 7.65 -26.03 -24.48
CA ALA A 8 8.06 -25.08 -25.51
C ALA A 8 9.40 -24.42 -25.11
N PRO A 9 10.36 -24.26 -26.04
CA PRO A 9 11.72 -23.83 -25.75
C PRO A 9 11.93 -22.31 -25.76
N VAL A 10 12.81 -21.88 -24.86
CA VAL A 10 13.99 -21.01 -25.06
C VAL A 10 13.88 -19.88 -26.10
N GLY A 11 13.87 -18.64 -25.61
CA GLY A 11 14.23 -17.44 -26.36
C GLY A 11 15.16 -16.56 -25.52
N VAL A 12 16.47 -16.82 -25.59
CA VAL A 12 17.52 -15.97 -25.03
C VAL A 12 17.85 -14.91 -26.09
N SER A 13 17.53 -13.65 -25.82
CA SER A 13 18.03 -12.52 -26.62
C SER A 13 19.18 -11.85 -25.88
N LEU A 14 20.41 -12.18 -26.26
CA LEU A 14 21.59 -11.35 -26.03
C LEU A 14 21.53 -10.15 -26.98
N ILE A 15 21.46 -8.94 -26.44
CA ILE A 15 21.82 -7.72 -27.20
C ILE A 15 23.16 -7.26 -26.64
N ALA A 16 24.22 -7.60 -27.38
CA ALA A 16 25.54 -7.00 -27.24
C ALA A 16 25.50 -5.62 -27.91
N LEU A 17 25.63 -4.55 -27.13
CA LEU A 17 25.80 -3.19 -27.66
C LEU A 17 27.25 -2.75 -27.45
N SER A 18 27.97 -2.71 -28.57
CA SER A 18 29.38 -2.40 -28.70
C SER A 18 29.66 -0.90 -28.50
N LEU A 19 30.84 -0.65 -27.93
CA LEU A 19 31.48 0.63 -27.67
C LEU A 19 31.63 1.52 -28.92
N THR A 20 31.49 2.83 -28.73
CA THR A 20 32.36 3.82 -29.40
C THR A 20 32.82 4.86 -28.39
N LEU A 21 34.08 4.76 -27.96
CA LEU A 21 34.80 5.83 -27.28
C LEU A 21 35.28 6.82 -28.33
N THR A 22 34.72 8.02 -28.36
CA THR A 22 35.34 9.19 -29.01
C THR A 22 36.02 10.03 -27.93
N ALA A 23 37.31 9.81 -27.75
CA ALA A 23 38.17 10.68 -26.94
C ALA A 23 38.44 11.97 -27.74
N CYS A 24 37.73 13.05 -27.41
CA CYS A 24 38.12 14.39 -27.84
C CYS A 24 39.17 14.94 -26.89
N SER A 25 40.44 14.91 -27.30
CA SER A 25 41.51 15.66 -26.63
C SER A 25 41.37 17.14 -26.99
N VAL A 26 40.81 17.93 -26.07
CA VAL A 26 40.90 19.39 -26.09
C VAL A 26 42.01 19.82 -25.14
N GLU A 27 43.02 20.47 -25.70
CA GLU A 27 44.12 21.09 -24.96
C GLU A 27 43.58 22.37 -24.30
N ALA A 28 43.34 22.32 -22.99
CA ALA A 28 42.84 23.43 -22.21
C ALA A 28 44.00 24.33 -21.74
N ALA A 29 43.92 25.61 -22.10
CA ALA A 29 44.81 26.65 -21.59
C ALA A 29 44.74 26.75 -20.05
N PRO A 30 45.82 27.18 -19.37
CA PRO A 30 45.84 27.31 -17.91
C PRO A 30 44.87 28.41 -17.45
N GLN A 31 43.70 28.00 -16.94
CA GLN A 31 42.79 28.87 -16.21
C GLN A 31 43.37 29.15 -14.82
N ALA A 32 43.52 30.43 -14.51
CA ALA A 32 43.85 30.91 -13.18
C ALA A 32 42.76 30.45 -12.19
N PHE A 33 43.18 29.75 -11.13
CA PHE A 33 42.31 29.34 -10.03
C PHE A 33 41.76 30.57 -9.31
N ALA A 34 40.46 30.85 -9.51
CA ALA A 34 39.72 31.72 -8.61
C ALA A 34 39.56 31.02 -7.24
N PRO A 35 39.67 31.75 -6.12
CA PRO A 35 39.50 31.17 -4.79
C PRO A 35 38.14 30.49 -4.67
N GLY A 36 38.18 29.24 -4.21
CA GLY A 36 37.09 28.29 -4.26
C GLY A 36 35.80 28.79 -3.62
N ALA A 37 34.69 28.52 -4.31
CA ALA A 37 33.37 28.63 -3.73
C ALA A 37 33.34 27.81 -2.44
N SER A 38 33.03 28.48 -1.33
CA SER A 38 32.79 27.85 -0.05
C SER A 38 31.71 26.78 -0.25
N ALA A 39 32.05 25.52 -0.01
CA ALA A 39 31.10 24.43 -0.09
C ALA A 39 29.99 24.69 0.92
N THR A 40 28.78 24.96 0.42
CA THR A 40 27.58 25.03 1.26
C THR A 40 27.50 23.72 2.04
N PRO A 41 27.40 23.75 3.39
CA PRO A 41 27.32 22.53 4.16
C PRO A 41 26.11 21.73 3.68
N THR A 42 26.34 20.47 3.29
CA THR A 42 25.26 19.53 3.00
C THR A 42 24.38 19.45 4.24
N PRO A 43 23.08 19.81 4.16
CA PRO A 43 22.20 19.76 5.32
C PRO A 43 22.19 18.35 5.88
N THR A 44 22.36 18.22 7.19
CA THR A 44 22.20 16.95 7.88
C THR A 44 20.80 16.41 7.57
N PRO A 45 20.66 15.16 7.10
CA PRO A 45 19.36 14.60 6.78
C PRO A 45 18.50 14.62 8.04
N THR A 46 17.50 15.50 8.03
CA THR A 46 16.49 15.56 9.09
C THR A 46 15.56 14.39 8.85
N SER A 47 15.30 13.59 9.89
CA SER A 47 14.34 12.49 9.79
C SER A 47 13.02 13.01 9.21
N PRO A 48 12.39 12.29 8.27
CA PRO A 48 11.10 12.70 7.70
C PRO A 48 10.07 12.91 8.82
N THR A 49 9.29 13.99 8.73
CA THR A 49 8.22 14.26 9.69
C THR A 49 6.96 13.55 9.25
N VAL A 50 6.44 12.63 10.07
CA VAL A 50 5.21 11.88 9.78
C VAL A 50 4.01 12.82 9.63
N GLY A 51 3.19 12.59 8.61
CA GLY A 51 2.05 13.43 8.25
C GLY A 51 2.42 14.68 7.45
N ALA A 52 3.70 14.99 7.27
CA ALA A 52 4.10 16.11 6.44
C ALA A 52 3.80 15.85 4.96
N VAL A 53 3.35 16.88 4.27
CA VAL A 53 3.25 16.89 2.81
C VAL A 53 4.63 17.22 2.24
N VAL A 54 5.10 16.40 1.30
CA VAL A 54 6.40 16.53 0.64
C VAL A 54 6.25 16.61 -0.87
N ASP A 55 7.22 17.21 -1.55
CA ASP A 55 7.26 17.22 -3.00
C ASP A 55 7.67 15.84 -3.58
N SER A 56 7.57 15.68 -4.90
CA SER A 56 7.85 14.40 -5.57
C SER A 56 9.31 13.96 -5.46
N GLN A 57 10.27 14.90 -5.40
CA GLN A 57 11.68 14.57 -5.26
C GLN A 57 11.97 14.04 -3.86
N GLN A 58 11.49 14.75 -2.84
CA GLN A 58 11.55 14.31 -1.44
C GLN A 58 10.83 12.98 -1.23
N ALA A 59 9.67 12.78 -1.87
CA ALA A 59 8.94 11.51 -1.81
C ALA A 59 9.77 10.35 -2.37
N ALA A 60 10.45 10.56 -3.50
CA ALA A 60 11.34 9.57 -4.10
C ALA A 60 12.55 9.27 -3.19
N ASP A 61 13.17 10.31 -2.62
CA ASP A 61 14.30 10.16 -1.71
C ASP A 61 13.89 9.40 -0.42
N ILE A 62 12.74 9.72 0.17
CA ILE A 62 12.20 8.99 1.33
C ILE A 62 11.95 7.51 0.99
N ASN A 63 11.32 7.24 -0.15
CA ASN A 63 11.00 5.87 -0.55
C ASN A 63 12.25 5.03 -0.88
N ARG A 64 13.35 5.67 -1.29
CA ARG A 64 14.64 5.03 -1.57
C ARG A 64 15.50 4.83 -0.32
N ASP A 65 15.61 5.86 0.52
CA ASP A 65 16.70 5.98 1.50
C ASP A 65 16.28 5.60 2.94
N SER A 66 14.98 5.53 3.23
CA SER A 66 14.46 5.28 4.58
C SER A 66 14.61 3.83 5.09
N GLN A 67 15.28 2.96 4.35
CA GLN A 67 15.39 1.51 4.63
C GLN A 67 14.02 0.83 4.86
N GLY A 68 12.95 1.43 4.35
CA GLY A 68 11.60 0.94 4.51
C GLY A 68 10.96 1.25 5.85
N GLN A 69 11.52 2.09 6.73
CA GLN A 69 10.81 2.60 7.92
C GLN A 69 9.74 3.63 7.51
N PHE A 70 10.14 4.59 6.67
CA PHE A 70 9.24 5.62 6.17
C PHE A 70 8.76 5.29 4.75
N ARG A 71 7.62 5.86 4.37
CA ARG A 71 7.21 5.94 2.97
C ARG A 71 6.59 7.30 2.70
N ALA A 72 6.66 7.73 1.46
CA ALA A 72 5.84 8.82 0.96
C ALA A 72 4.64 8.20 0.22
N TYR A 73 3.46 8.38 0.80
CA TYR A 73 2.18 7.91 0.28
C TYR A 73 1.61 8.95 -0.68
N ALA A 74 1.37 8.55 -1.94
CA ALA A 74 0.75 9.43 -2.93
C ALA A 74 -0.77 9.52 -2.71
N MET A 75 -1.26 10.73 -2.49
CA MET A 75 -2.68 11.05 -2.33
C MET A 75 -3.35 11.28 -3.70
N PRO A 76 -4.69 11.18 -3.80
CA PRO A 76 -5.41 11.38 -5.07
C PRO A 76 -5.29 12.80 -5.65
N ASP A 77 -5.02 13.80 -4.81
CA ASP A 77 -4.80 15.19 -5.23
C ASP A 77 -3.38 15.44 -5.78
N GLY A 78 -2.55 14.40 -5.85
CA GLY A 78 -1.17 14.45 -6.33
C GLY A 78 -0.14 14.83 -5.27
N THR A 79 -0.56 15.14 -4.04
CA THR A 79 0.36 15.38 -2.92
C THR A 79 0.96 14.08 -2.39
N ASN A 80 2.09 14.16 -1.67
CA ASN A 80 2.69 13.01 -1.03
C ASN A 80 2.75 13.22 0.47
N VAL A 81 2.22 12.29 1.26
CA VAL A 81 2.21 12.36 2.72
C VAL A 81 3.20 11.35 3.29
N VAL A 82 4.09 11.82 4.18
CA VAL A 82 5.04 10.96 4.86
C VAL A 82 4.32 10.08 5.88
N ILE A 83 4.60 8.78 5.84
CA ILE A 83 4.12 7.81 6.81
C ILE A 83 5.29 7.08 7.45
N ASP A 84 5.11 6.64 8.70
CA ASP A 84 5.98 5.69 9.39
C ASP A 84 5.23 4.36 9.51
N LYS A 85 5.88 3.26 9.11
CA LYS A 85 5.28 1.93 9.18
C LYS A 85 4.99 1.48 10.61
N THR A 86 5.74 1.97 11.59
CA THR A 86 5.68 1.59 13.01
C THR A 86 4.72 2.45 13.83
N ALA A 87 4.26 3.58 13.29
CA ALA A 87 3.29 4.48 13.91
C ALA A 87 1.89 4.29 13.29
N PRO A 88 0.80 4.76 13.93
CA PRO A 88 -0.51 4.83 13.28
C PRO A 88 -0.45 5.60 11.96
N LEU A 89 -1.34 5.28 11.01
CA LEU A 89 -1.45 6.07 9.79
C LEU A 89 -1.88 7.50 10.14
N PRO A 90 -1.32 8.53 9.47
CA PRO A 90 -1.86 9.88 9.55
C PRO A 90 -3.33 9.90 9.14
N ASP A 91 -4.16 10.69 9.82
CA ASP A 91 -5.61 10.74 9.62
C ASP A 91 -6.00 10.96 8.15
N VAL A 92 -5.27 11.81 7.43
CA VAL A 92 -5.50 12.09 6.00
C VAL A 92 -5.26 10.86 5.12
N VAL A 93 -4.26 10.04 5.43
CA VAL A 93 -3.98 8.79 4.70
C VAL A 93 -4.99 7.71 5.08
N GLN A 94 -5.35 7.63 6.37
CA GLN A 94 -6.36 6.68 6.84
C GLN A 94 -7.74 6.96 6.22
N ALA A 95 -8.11 8.25 6.08
CA ALA A 95 -9.33 8.66 5.41
C ALA A 95 -9.33 8.26 3.93
N ASP A 96 -8.21 8.46 3.21
CA ASP A 96 -8.12 8.04 1.82
C ASP A 96 -8.19 6.52 1.65
N VAL A 97 -7.52 5.76 2.53
CA VAL A 97 -7.59 4.29 2.54
C VAL A 97 -9.03 3.81 2.79
N ASN A 98 -9.75 4.41 3.73
CA ASN A 98 -11.17 4.09 3.98
C ASN A 98 -12.04 4.43 2.77
N ARG A 99 -11.83 5.61 2.16
CA ARG A 99 -12.54 6.03 0.94
C ARG A 99 -12.34 5.03 -0.20
N GLN A 100 -11.12 4.54 -0.41
CA GLN A 100 -10.85 3.48 -1.40
C GLN A 100 -11.57 2.16 -1.04
N GLY A 101 -11.73 1.85 0.25
CA GLY A 101 -12.45 0.67 0.73
C GLY A 101 -13.96 0.75 0.57
N ALA A 102 -14.54 1.94 0.71
CA ALA A 102 -15.99 2.18 0.60
C ALA A 102 -16.55 1.74 -0.77
N GLU A 103 -15.76 1.84 -1.84
CA GLU A 103 -16.14 1.39 -3.19
C GLU A 103 -16.38 -0.13 -3.28
N TYR A 104 -15.76 -0.92 -2.40
CA TYR A 104 -15.86 -2.39 -2.38
C TYR A 104 -16.69 -2.92 -1.21
N ALA A 105 -17.12 -2.03 -0.32
CA ALA A 105 -17.87 -2.34 0.89
C ALA A 105 -19.36 -2.59 0.69
N ASN A 106 -19.95 -2.04 -0.38
CA ASN A 106 -21.41 -1.97 -0.56
C ASN A 106 -21.98 -3.00 -1.55
N THR A 107 -21.14 -3.87 -2.11
CA THR A 107 -21.46 -4.59 -3.37
C THR A 107 -21.53 -6.11 -3.21
N TYR A 108 -21.78 -6.64 -2.01
CA TYR A 108 -22.08 -8.06 -1.88
C TYR A 108 -23.58 -8.32 -2.02
N VAL A 109 -24.03 -8.47 -3.27
CA VAL A 109 -25.29 -9.16 -3.57
C VAL A 109 -24.90 -10.60 -3.88
N ALA A 110 -25.39 -11.55 -3.07
CA ALA A 110 -24.92 -12.94 -3.08
C ALA A 110 -25.05 -13.65 -4.45
N ASP A 111 -25.85 -13.11 -5.37
CA ASP A 111 -26.20 -13.75 -6.64
C ASP A 111 -25.40 -13.26 -7.86
N GLU A 112 -24.65 -12.14 -7.79
CA GLU A 112 -23.96 -11.57 -8.95
C GLU A 112 -22.56 -11.05 -8.60
N GLY A 113 -21.49 -11.75 -9.02
CA GLY A 113 -20.14 -11.17 -9.10
C GLY A 113 -19.12 -11.55 -8.01
N GLY A 114 -19.39 -12.54 -7.17
CA GLY A 114 -18.55 -12.87 -6.00
C GLY A 114 -17.03 -12.98 -6.26
N ASN A 115 -16.60 -13.60 -7.36
CA ASN A 115 -15.17 -13.81 -7.64
C ASN A 115 -14.41 -12.53 -8.05
N GLU A 116 -15.03 -11.65 -8.84
CA GLU A 116 -14.40 -10.40 -9.29
C GLU A 116 -14.27 -9.44 -8.12
N MET A 117 -15.33 -9.29 -7.33
CA MET A 117 -15.31 -8.48 -6.12
C MET A 117 -14.27 -8.98 -5.10
N LEU A 118 -14.13 -10.30 -4.90
CA LEU A 118 -13.08 -10.86 -4.03
C LEU A 118 -11.67 -10.54 -4.56
N ARG A 119 -11.47 -10.60 -5.89
CA ARG A 119 -10.20 -10.25 -6.54
C ARG A 119 -9.87 -8.77 -6.38
N ASP A 120 -10.85 -7.90 -6.56
CA ASP A 120 -10.66 -6.45 -6.45
C ASP A 120 -10.40 -6.03 -5.02
N ARG A 121 -11.13 -6.62 -4.06
CA ARG A 121 -10.85 -6.45 -2.63
C ARG A 121 -9.42 -6.86 -2.28
N THR A 122 -9.01 -8.05 -2.69
CA THR A 122 -7.65 -8.56 -2.45
C THR A 122 -6.61 -7.63 -3.09
N SER A 123 -6.89 -7.12 -4.28
CA SER A 123 -6.03 -6.18 -4.99
C SER A 123 -5.92 -4.83 -4.28
N LEU A 124 -7.02 -4.27 -3.78
CA LEU A 124 -7.00 -3.06 -2.95
C LEU A 124 -6.15 -3.27 -1.71
N MET A 125 -6.40 -4.35 -0.97
CA MET A 125 -5.68 -4.68 0.25
C MET A 125 -4.17 -4.84 -0.01
N GLY A 126 -3.79 -5.43 -1.14
CA GLY A 126 -2.40 -5.53 -1.59
C GLY A 126 -1.78 -4.17 -1.93
N ARG A 127 -2.51 -3.29 -2.63
CA ARG A 127 -2.05 -1.92 -2.93
C ARG A 127 -1.84 -1.10 -1.67
N VAL A 128 -2.82 -1.10 -0.75
CA VAL A 128 -2.71 -0.40 0.53
C VAL A 128 -1.55 -0.95 1.32
N ALA A 129 -1.38 -2.28 1.39
CA ALA A 129 -0.25 -2.88 2.09
C ALA A 129 1.11 -2.48 1.48
N TYR A 130 1.21 -2.46 0.15
CA TYR A 130 2.42 -2.04 -0.55
C TYR A 130 2.76 -0.56 -0.29
N ASN A 131 1.78 0.33 -0.48
CA ASN A 131 1.93 1.77 -0.37
C ASN A 131 2.15 2.24 1.06
N THR A 132 1.50 1.57 2.03
CA THR A 132 1.63 1.95 3.44
C THR A 132 2.72 1.19 4.18
N GLY A 133 3.10 0.02 3.66
CA GLY A 133 3.95 -0.93 4.38
C GLY A 133 3.25 -1.64 5.55
N LYS A 134 1.95 -1.47 5.72
CA LYS A 134 1.15 -2.09 6.78
C LYS A 134 0.50 -3.38 6.29
N ARG A 135 0.21 -4.28 7.22
CA ARG A 135 -0.69 -5.41 6.99
C ARG A 135 -2.12 -4.89 6.95
N THR A 136 -2.91 -5.33 5.98
CA THR A 136 -4.27 -4.81 5.79
C THR A 136 -5.32 -5.72 6.39
N ILE A 137 -6.30 -5.10 7.05
CA ILE A 137 -7.53 -5.72 7.51
C ILE A 137 -8.66 -4.94 6.89
N MET A 138 -9.50 -5.57 6.09
CA MET A 138 -10.67 -4.91 5.54
C MET A 138 -11.91 -5.39 6.27
N VAL A 139 -12.66 -4.45 6.82
CA VAL A 139 -14.00 -4.71 7.32
C VAL A 139 -14.94 -4.66 6.12
N VAL A 140 -15.76 -5.68 5.97
CA VAL A 140 -16.70 -5.81 4.85
C VAL A 140 -18.10 -5.73 5.43
N ARG A 141 -18.91 -4.84 4.87
CA ARG A 141 -20.34 -4.78 5.14
C ARG A 141 -21.05 -5.67 4.13
N LEU A 142 -22.01 -6.46 4.61
CA LEU A 142 -22.84 -7.36 3.81
C LEU A 142 -24.30 -7.01 4.07
N ASP A 143 -24.98 -6.45 3.07
CA ASP A 143 -26.42 -6.22 3.10
C ASP A 143 -27.13 -7.35 2.34
N GLY A 144 -27.49 -8.42 3.05
CA GLY A 144 -27.99 -9.63 2.41
C GLY A 144 -28.64 -10.62 3.35
N TYR A 145 -28.91 -11.81 2.83
CA TYR A 145 -29.33 -12.96 3.61
C TYR A 145 -28.09 -13.62 4.18
N LEU A 146 -28.09 -13.93 5.49
CA LEU A 146 -26.97 -14.63 6.11
C LEU A 146 -27.00 -16.11 5.72
N THR A 147 -28.20 -16.67 5.58
CA THR A 147 -28.44 -18.03 5.09
C THR A 147 -29.43 -18.03 3.93
N PRO A 148 -29.43 -19.06 3.07
CA PRO A 148 -30.40 -19.17 1.97
C PRO A 148 -31.87 -19.23 2.45
N ASP A 149 -32.09 -19.61 3.71
CA ASP A 149 -33.43 -19.76 4.30
C ASP A 149 -33.92 -18.47 4.98
N ASP A 150 -33.09 -17.43 5.06
CA ASP A 150 -33.50 -16.16 5.67
C ASP A 150 -34.51 -15.45 4.76
N GLU A 151 -35.68 -15.08 5.31
CA GLU A 151 -36.69 -14.32 4.57
C GLU A 151 -36.45 -12.80 4.62
N THR A 152 -35.56 -12.34 5.51
CA THR A 152 -35.26 -10.92 5.72
C THR A 152 -33.81 -10.59 5.46
N ARG A 153 -33.55 -9.56 4.64
CA ARG A 153 -32.20 -9.01 4.48
C ARG A 153 -31.73 -8.36 5.77
N THR A 154 -30.49 -8.62 6.15
CA THR A 154 -29.84 -8.02 7.31
C THR A 154 -28.50 -7.40 6.90
N THR A 155 -28.10 -6.36 7.60
CA THR A 155 -26.74 -5.82 7.50
C THR A 155 -25.85 -6.59 8.47
N ASN A 156 -24.76 -7.12 7.96
CA ASN A 156 -23.76 -7.82 8.75
C ASN A 156 -22.35 -7.35 8.39
N TYR A 157 -21.38 -7.67 9.24
CA TYR A 157 -19.98 -7.30 9.06
C TYR A 157 -19.06 -8.52 9.23
N PHE A 158 -17.94 -8.55 8.53
CA PHE A 158 -16.87 -9.53 8.73
C PHE A 158 -15.51 -8.96 8.31
N TYR A 159 -14.42 -9.66 8.64
CA TYR A 159 -13.07 -9.25 8.27
C TYR A 159 -12.53 -10.01 7.07
N ASN A 160 -11.64 -9.36 6.33
CA ASN A 160 -10.73 -10.02 5.39
C ASN A 160 -9.28 -9.60 5.63
N GLY A 161 -8.34 -10.44 5.20
CA GLY A 161 -6.90 -10.17 5.21
C GLY A 161 -6.17 -10.65 6.46
N SER A 162 -5.29 -9.80 6.99
CA SER A 162 -4.34 -10.13 8.06
C SER A 162 -4.92 -10.09 9.48
N GLY A 163 -6.22 -9.85 9.62
CA GLY A 163 -6.89 -9.67 10.90
C GLY A 163 -7.12 -10.97 11.67
N PRO A 164 -7.98 -10.94 12.72
CA PRO A 164 -8.45 -12.18 13.33
C PRO A 164 -9.05 -13.07 12.24
N LYS A 165 -8.92 -14.38 12.41
CA LYS A 165 -9.75 -15.29 11.62
C LYS A 165 -11.21 -14.85 11.82
N PRO A 166 -12.03 -14.86 10.76
CA PRO A 166 -13.43 -14.56 10.94
C PRO A 166 -14.07 -15.67 11.77
N ASP A 167 -14.10 -15.49 13.09
CA ASP A 167 -14.80 -16.38 14.03
C ASP A 167 -16.32 -16.08 14.05
N GLY A 168 -16.79 -15.22 13.13
CA GLY A 168 -18.21 -14.96 12.96
C GLY A 168 -18.55 -13.86 11.97
N VAL A 169 -19.85 -13.73 11.76
CA VAL A 169 -20.50 -12.61 11.08
C VAL A 169 -21.11 -11.72 12.16
N PHE A 170 -20.68 -10.46 12.22
CA PHE A 170 -21.11 -9.49 13.25
C PHE A 170 -22.39 -8.79 12.81
N ARG A 171 -23.33 -8.55 13.74
CA ARG A 171 -24.65 -7.99 13.42
C ARG A 171 -24.65 -6.47 13.31
N ASN A 172 -23.63 -5.80 13.83
CA ASN A 172 -23.51 -4.34 13.80
C ASN A 172 -22.04 -3.89 13.83
N ARG A 173 -21.85 -2.58 13.61
CA ARG A 173 -20.54 -1.95 13.54
C ARG A 173 -19.82 -1.97 14.90
N GLU A 174 -20.56 -1.81 15.99
CA GLU A 174 -20.00 -1.75 17.34
C GLU A 174 -19.33 -3.07 17.73
N GLN A 175 -19.96 -4.20 17.40
CA GLN A 175 -19.42 -5.55 17.65
C GLN A 175 -18.11 -5.79 16.89
N VAL A 176 -18.06 -5.41 15.61
CA VAL A 176 -16.86 -5.57 14.78
C VAL A 176 -15.74 -4.61 15.23
N VAL A 177 -16.06 -3.39 15.66
CA VAL A 177 -15.07 -2.46 16.25
C VAL A 177 -14.51 -3.02 17.55
N GLN A 178 -15.37 -3.47 18.47
CA GLN A 178 -14.94 -4.03 19.75
C GLN A 178 -14.02 -5.24 19.53
N ASN A 179 -14.48 -6.22 18.74
CA ASN A 179 -13.73 -7.44 18.51
C ASN A 179 -12.39 -7.19 17.80
N LEU A 180 -12.36 -6.26 16.83
CA LEU A 180 -11.12 -5.90 16.16
C LEU A 180 -10.14 -5.18 17.08
N ASN A 181 -10.62 -4.28 17.94
CA ASN A 181 -9.79 -3.58 18.92
C ASN A 181 -9.22 -4.54 19.96
N GLU A 182 -10.01 -5.50 20.45
CA GLU A 182 -9.54 -6.56 21.34
C GLU A 182 -8.43 -7.39 20.68
N TRP A 183 -8.62 -7.78 19.41
CA TRP A 183 -7.61 -8.53 18.67
C TRP A 183 -6.34 -7.72 18.39
N LEU A 184 -6.48 -6.45 18.00
CA LEU A 184 -5.36 -5.54 17.75
C LEU A 184 -4.55 -5.33 19.03
N ALA A 185 -5.21 -5.12 20.16
CA ALA A 185 -4.56 -4.97 21.47
C ALA A 185 -3.78 -6.22 21.90
N ALA A 186 -4.15 -7.40 21.41
CA ALA A 186 -3.43 -8.65 21.65
C ALA A 186 -2.23 -8.88 20.72
N GLN A 187 -2.03 -8.04 19.69
CA GLN A 187 -0.89 -8.18 18.78
C GLN A 187 0.38 -7.57 19.39
N PRO A 188 1.58 -8.13 19.11
CA PRO A 188 2.85 -7.54 19.55
C PRO A 188 3.02 -6.09 19.08
N ASN A 189 2.58 -5.78 17.86
CA ASN A 189 2.65 -4.47 17.24
C ASN A 189 1.30 -4.13 16.57
N PRO A 190 0.35 -3.50 17.29
CA PRO A 190 -0.95 -3.13 16.72
C PRO A 190 -0.82 -2.16 15.54
N ASN A 191 0.22 -1.32 15.54
CA ASN A 191 0.48 -0.34 14.49
C ASN A 191 0.97 -0.95 13.17
N ASP A 192 1.35 -2.24 13.14
CA ASP A 192 1.70 -2.92 11.90
C ASP A 192 0.48 -3.11 10.99
N PHE A 193 -0.72 -2.82 11.48
CA PHE A 193 -1.97 -3.01 10.76
C PHE A 193 -2.61 -1.69 10.30
N ALA A 194 -3.18 -1.71 9.11
CA ALA A 194 -4.12 -0.70 8.62
C ALA A 194 -5.50 -1.34 8.53
N VAL A 195 -6.48 -0.76 9.22
CA VAL A 195 -7.87 -1.17 9.15
C VAL A 195 -8.59 -0.32 8.12
N ILE A 196 -9.20 -0.97 7.13
CA ILE A 196 -10.01 -0.35 6.10
C ILE A 196 -11.47 -0.52 6.50
N TRP A 197 -12.12 0.59 6.84
CA TRP A 197 -13.53 0.59 7.21
C TRP A 197 -14.43 0.82 5.99
N PRO A 198 -15.58 0.13 5.92
CA PRO A 198 -16.67 0.52 5.03
C PRO A 198 -17.33 1.77 5.62
N ASP A 199 -17.51 2.81 4.79
CA ASP A 199 -18.25 4.02 5.19
C ASP A 199 -19.75 3.74 5.36
#